data_AF-A0A1I6E1H2-F1
#
_entry.id   AF-A0A1I6E1H2-F1
#
_cell.length_a   1.000
_cell.length_b   1.000
_cell.length_c   1.000
_cell.angle_alpha   90.00
_cell.angle_beta   90.00
_cell.angle_gamma   90.00
#
_symmetry.space_group_name_H-M   'P 1'
#
loop_
_entity.id
_entity.type
_entity.pdbx_description
1 polymer ?
#
loop_
_entity_poly.entity_id
_entity_poly.type
_entity_poly.pdbx_seq_one_letter_code
_entity_poly.pdbx_strand_id
1 'polypeptide(L)'
;MDVLISGAGIAGPALAHWLRHFGFSPVVVVERAPSLRDGGQAVDFRGEAHLSVLRRMGVLDAVLAAQTTPRDMVFRGVDGRERARLPASFTAGDVEILRGDLSRLLYELTASDVEYVFGDWITSLHDDGDGVDVTFAHGAPRRFDFVIGADGMRSGVRRLVFPQYRPKFQGYYFAIWDAEGDDRDLTCSPGVLTSPGWLMYKSPVPPDLMPDEVVAKGVYFDSISQVRMPTVSSGRVTLIGDAGYGSTLGGMGTGLAVVSAYVLAGEMAAGGDAFARYEALIGPYARGSQGNPGPFLAPGSRLGMWVRDRMFALLPKMPMFARMDLRAATAITLPEYATVR
;
A
#
# COMPACT_ATOMS: atom_id res chain seq x y z
N MET A 1 -0.66 -11.10 25.10
CA MET A 1 -1.18 -11.74 23.89
C MET A 1 -0.15 -11.56 22.81
N ASP A 2 0.23 -12.66 22.18
CA ASP A 2 1.35 -12.81 21.29
C ASP A 2 0.86 -12.67 19.85
N VAL A 3 1.43 -11.71 19.11
CA VAL A 3 0.95 -11.40 17.75
C VAL A 3 2.08 -11.56 16.75
N LEU A 4 1.83 -12.36 15.70
CA LEU A 4 2.68 -12.43 14.53
C LEU A 4 2.15 -11.54 13.41
N ILE A 5 3.02 -10.75 12.79
CA ILE A 5 2.74 -9.92 11.63
C ILE A 5 3.60 -10.43 10.46
N SER A 6 2.97 -10.79 9.34
CA SER A 6 3.67 -11.15 8.10
C SER A 6 3.86 -9.91 7.23
N GLY A 7 5.08 -9.39 7.12
CA GLY A 7 5.48 -8.30 6.22
C GLY A 7 6.00 -7.06 6.96
N ALA A 8 7.19 -6.59 6.59
CA ALA A 8 7.84 -5.37 7.11
C ALA A 8 7.81 -4.21 6.08
N GLY A 9 6.66 -4.03 5.42
CA GLY A 9 6.40 -2.88 4.55
C GLY A 9 5.98 -1.64 5.34
N ILE A 10 4.84 -1.05 4.98
CA ILE A 10 4.26 0.08 5.73
C ILE A 10 3.29 -0.42 6.81
N ALA A 11 2.35 -1.28 6.42
CA ALA A 11 1.27 -1.73 7.29
C ALA A 11 1.77 -2.52 8.51
N GLY A 12 2.80 -3.35 8.34
CA GLY A 12 3.32 -4.21 9.41
C GLY A 12 3.97 -3.43 10.55
N PRO A 13 5.02 -2.63 10.31
CA PRO A 13 5.63 -1.79 11.34
C PRO A 13 4.66 -0.77 11.96
N ALA A 14 3.74 -0.20 11.15
CA ALA A 14 2.69 0.68 11.67
C ALA A 14 1.75 -0.07 12.64
N LEU A 15 1.35 -1.30 12.33
CA LEU A 15 0.54 -2.14 13.21
C LEU A 15 1.33 -2.53 14.47
N ALA A 16 2.60 -2.91 14.30
CA ALA A 16 3.46 -3.29 15.41
C ALA A 16 3.57 -2.16 16.45
N HIS A 17 3.72 -0.91 15.99
CA HIS A 17 3.70 0.27 16.85
C HIS A 17 2.41 0.34 17.67
N TRP A 18 1.25 0.24 17.03
CA TRP A 18 -0.04 0.35 17.72
C TRP A 18 -0.32 -0.83 18.65
N LEU A 19 0.03 -2.05 18.28
CA LEU A 19 -0.09 -3.22 19.14
C LEU A 19 0.76 -3.06 20.41
N ARG A 20 2.02 -2.63 20.26
CA ARG A 20 2.87 -2.33 21.42
C ARG A 20 2.29 -1.22 22.29
N HIS A 21 1.79 -0.15 21.68
CA HIS A 21 1.14 0.95 22.37
C HIS A 21 -0.10 0.50 23.19
N PHE A 22 -0.86 -0.48 22.70
CA PHE A 22 -2.00 -1.04 23.42
C PHE A 22 -1.65 -2.26 24.29
N GLY A 23 -0.37 -2.49 24.60
CA GLY A 23 0.06 -3.49 25.58
C GLY A 23 0.18 -4.92 25.05
N PHE A 24 0.07 -5.15 23.73
CA PHE A 24 0.35 -6.47 23.15
C PHE A 24 1.85 -6.76 23.21
N SER A 25 2.20 -7.96 23.66
CA SER A 25 3.57 -8.38 23.93
C SER A 25 3.62 -9.89 24.09
N PRO A 26 4.57 -10.58 23.45
CA PRO A 26 5.44 -10.13 22.34
C PRO A 26 4.69 -9.78 21.04
N VAL A 27 5.33 -8.93 20.22
CA VAL A 27 4.96 -8.68 18.82
C VAL A 27 6.13 -9.07 17.94
N VAL A 28 5.87 -9.87 16.90
CA VAL A 28 6.88 -10.39 15.98
C VAL A 28 6.50 -10.00 14.56
N VAL A 29 7.45 -9.44 13.80
CA VAL A 29 7.28 -9.15 12.37
C VAL A 29 8.21 -10.06 11.58
N VAL A 30 7.66 -10.89 10.71
CA VAL A 30 8.42 -11.72 9.77
C VAL A 30 8.41 -11.09 8.38
N GLU A 31 9.57 -11.01 7.73
CA GLU A 31 9.70 -10.42 6.39
C GLU A 31 10.53 -11.33 5.48
N ARG A 32 9.99 -11.60 4.29
CA ARG A 32 10.65 -12.46 3.29
C ARG A 32 11.96 -11.85 2.78
N ALA A 33 12.01 -10.53 2.61
CA ALA A 33 13.23 -9.86 2.21
C ALA A 33 14.33 -10.04 3.28
N PRO A 34 15.60 -10.23 2.89
CA PRO A 34 16.70 -10.43 3.82
C PRO A 34 17.06 -9.17 4.63
N SER A 35 16.51 -8.02 4.24
CA SER A 35 16.68 -6.73 4.91
C SER A 35 15.50 -5.82 4.58
N LEU A 36 15.38 -4.70 5.29
CA LEU A 36 14.48 -3.63 4.90
C LEU A 36 14.80 -3.16 3.47
N ARG A 37 13.77 -2.84 2.70
CA ARG A 37 13.94 -2.35 1.32
C ARG A 37 14.10 -0.85 1.34
N ASP A 38 15.24 -0.37 0.86
CA ASP A 38 15.49 1.05 0.62
C ASP A 38 14.85 1.52 -0.69
N GLY A 39 14.66 2.83 -0.82
CA GLY A 39 14.15 3.47 -2.05
C GLY A 39 12.69 3.16 -2.39
N GLY A 40 12.37 3.18 -3.68
CA GLY A 40 11.02 2.97 -4.19
C GLY A 40 10.23 4.26 -4.44
N GLN A 41 9.00 4.10 -4.93
CA GLN A 41 8.18 5.21 -5.37
C GLN A 41 7.78 6.16 -4.23
N ALA A 42 7.53 7.41 -4.60
CA ALA A 42 6.82 8.35 -3.75
C ALA A 42 5.42 7.82 -3.38
N VAL A 43 5.02 8.08 -2.14
CA VAL A 43 3.70 7.74 -1.58
C VAL A 43 3.10 8.95 -0.90
N ASP A 44 1.78 9.02 -0.91
CA ASP A 44 1.05 10.17 -0.41
C ASP A 44 0.19 9.85 0.81
N PHE A 45 0.08 10.85 1.69
CA PHE A 45 -0.97 10.95 2.69
C PHE A 45 -1.96 12.06 2.30
N ARG A 46 -3.25 11.82 2.56
CA ARG A 46 -4.36 12.65 2.11
C ARG A 46 -5.43 12.72 3.19
N GLY A 47 -5.93 13.91 3.46
CA GLY A 47 -7.00 14.18 4.39
C GLY A 47 -6.62 14.03 5.86
N GLU A 48 -7.51 14.56 6.71
CA GLU A 48 -7.31 14.59 8.17
C GLU A 48 -7.18 13.21 8.79
N ALA A 49 -7.80 12.16 8.23
CA ALA A 49 -7.69 10.82 8.78
C ALA A 49 -6.23 10.32 8.77
N HIS A 50 -5.54 10.45 7.63
CA HIS A 50 -4.15 9.99 7.52
C HIS A 50 -3.23 10.83 8.41
N LEU A 51 -3.36 12.16 8.32
CA LEU A 51 -2.53 13.09 9.10
C LEU A 51 -2.75 12.93 10.60
N SER A 52 -3.99 12.66 11.02
CA SER A 52 -4.31 12.38 12.42
C SER A 52 -3.65 11.11 12.91
N VAL A 53 -3.65 10.02 12.14
CA VAL A 53 -2.94 8.79 12.54
C VAL A 53 -1.44 9.03 12.65
N LEU A 54 -0.81 9.68 11.66
CA LEU A 54 0.62 10.02 11.73
C LEU A 54 0.97 10.89 12.93
N ARG A 55 0.09 11.84 13.28
CA ARG A 55 0.24 12.68 14.47
C ARG A 55 0.14 11.87 15.76
N ARG A 56 -0.83 10.97 15.86
CA ARG A 56 -1.01 10.09 17.04
C ARG A 56 0.16 9.11 17.19
N MET A 57 0.76 8.67 16.08
CA MET A 57 1.99 7.86 16.09
C MET A 57 3.25 8.64 16.49
N GLY A 58 3.18 9.98 16.53
CA GLY A 58 4.33 10.84 16.82
C GLY A 58 5.33 10.97 15.68
N VAL A 59 4.96 10.60 14.45
CA VAL A 59 5.88 10.59 13.30
C VAL A 59 5.62 11.68 12.26
N LEU A 60 4.52 12.43 12.38
CA LEU A 60 4.13 13.43 11.38
C LEU A 60 5.25 14.45 11.09
N ASP A 61 5.93 14.96 12.11
CA ASP A 61 7.01 15.94 11.92
C ASP A 61 8.19 15.37 11.14
N ALA A 62 8.55 14.11 11.41
CA ALA A 62 9.60 13.41 10.67
C ALA A 62 9.19 13.11 9.22
N VAL A 63 7.92 12.78 8.99
CA VAL A 63 7.37 12.62 7.62
C VAL A 63 7.41 13.95 6.86
N LEU A 64 7.03 15.06 7.50
CA LEU A 64 7.09 16.40 6.90
C LEU A 64 8.53 16.83 6.61
N ALA A 65 9.48 16.49 7.48
CA ALA A 65 10.89 16.79 7.27
C ALA A 65 11.49 16.00 6.08
N ALA A 66 10.99 14.79 5.82
CA ALA A 66 11.41 13.93 4.71
C ALA A 66 10.54 14.08 3.45
N GLN A 67 9.63 15.06 3.41
CA GLN A 67 8.70 15.20 2.31
C GLN A 67 9.39 15.54 0.98
N THR A 68 8.87 15.02 -0.11
CA THR A 68 9.29 15.39 -1.46
C THR A 68 8.65 16.71 -1.87
N THR A 69 9.23 17.38 -2.86
CA THR A 69 8.63 18.58 -3.44
C THR A 69 7.59 18.16 -4.49
N PRO A 70 6.32 18.63 -4.38
CA PRO A 70 5.32 18.39 -5.41
C PRO A 70 5.78 18.93 -6.76
N ARG A 71 5.71 18.09 -7.80
CA ARG A 71 6.13 18.43 -9.17
C ARG A 71 5.03 18.06 -10.17
N ASP A 72 4.87 18.91 -11.19
CA ASP A 72 3.95 18.64 -12.29
C ASP A 72 4.39 17.41 -13.07
N MET A 73 3.42 16.60 -13.51
CA MET A 73 3.70 15.51 -14.46
C MET A 73 3.58 16.06 -15.88
N VAL A 74 4.68 16.00 -16.64
CA VAL A 74 4.75 16.43 -18.02
C VAL A 74 4.63 15.22 -18.93
N PHE A 75 3.67 15.23 -19.84
CA PHE A 75 3.46 14.14 -20.80
C PHE A 75 3.98 14.55 -22.17
N ARG A 76 5.04 13.90 -22.63
CA ARG A 76 5.66 14.10 -23.95
C ARG A 76 5.29 12.99 -24.91
N GLY A 77 5.20 13.33 -26.20
CA GLY A 77 5.17 12.35 -27.26
C GLY A 77 6.55 11.72 -27.47
N VAL A 78 6.61 10.65 -28.28
CA VAL A 78 7.88 10.03 -28.73
C VAL A 78 8.76 10.98 -29.55
N ASP A 79 8.19 12.11 -30.02
CA ASP A 79 8.89 13.21 -30.69
C ASP A 79 9.47 14.24 -29.71
N GLY A 80 9.38 14.01 -28.40
CA GLY A 80 9.86 14.90 -27.34
C GLY A 80 8.98 16.12 -27.10
N ARG A 81 7.89 16.30 -27.86
CA ARG A 81 7.02 17.47 -27.71
C ARG A 81 6.05 17.28 -26.54
N GLU A 82 5.91 18.31 -25.71
CA GLU A 82 4.90 18.34 -24.64
C GLU A 82 3.50 18.27 -25.25
N ARG A 83 2.71 17.31 -24.78
CA ARG A 83 1.32 17.08 -25.21
C ARG A 83 0.33 17.55 -24.17
N ALA A 84 0.65 17.32 -22.90
CA ALA A 84 -0.18 17.64 -21.77
C ALA A 84 0.67 17.79 -20.50
N ARG A 85 0.09 18.47 -19.51
CA ARG A 85 0.68 18.69 -18.20
C ARG A 85 -0.40 18.48 -17.16
N LEU A 86 -0.12 17.67 -16.16
CA LEU A 86 -0.98 17.47 -15.01
C LEU A 86 -0.35 18.18 -13.80
N PRO A 87 -0.95 19.28 -13.31
CA PRO A 87 -0.37 20.03 -12.20
C PRO A 87 -0.22 19.18 -10.94
N ALA A 88 0.83 19.46 -10.17
CA ALA A 88 1.13 18.75 -8.92
C ALA A 88 -0.08 18.75 -7.96
N SER A 89 -0.85 19.84 -7.91
CA SER A 89 -2.05 19.97 -7.06
C SER A 89 -3.14 18.92 -7.31
N PHE A 90 -3.13 18.22 -8.45
CA PHE A 90 -4.08 17.15 -8.77
C PHE A 90 -3.53 15.74 -8.47
N THR A 91 -2.24 15.62 -8.18
CA THR A 91 -1.58 14.32 -7.97
C THR A 91 -1.03 14.19 -6.55
N ALA A 92 -0.42 15.26 -6.05
CA ALA A 92 0.12 15.34 -4.71
C ALA A 92 -0.98 15.19 -3.66
N GLY A 93 -0.71 14.38 -2.65
CA GLY A 93 -1.43 14.45 -1.39
C GLY A 93 -1.07 15.68 -0.58
N ASP A 94 -1.56 15.73 0.66
CA ASP A 94 -1.17 16.77 1.61
C ASP A 94 0.32 16.64 1.98
N VAL A 95 0.84 15.40 1.97
CA VAL A 95 2.26 15.09 2.20
C VAL A 95 2.68 13.93 1.29
N GLU A 96 3.76 14.10 0.54
CA GLU A 96 4.39 13.06 -0.29
C GLU A 96 5.78 12.72 0.29
N ILE A 97 6.10 11.44 0.42
CA ILE A 97 7.38 10.94 0.97
C ILE A 97 7.83 9.71 0.16
N LEU A 98 9.13 9.46 0.06
CA LEU A 98 9.62 8.20 -0.54
C LEU A 98 9.21 7.00 0.31
N ARG A 99 8.71 5.94 -0.32
CA ARG A 99 8.26 4.73 0.37
C ARG A 99 9.34 4.13 1.26
N GLY A 100 10.60 4.12 0.80
CA GLY A 100 11.74 3.60 1.55
C GLY A 100 12.00 4.38 2.83
N ASP A 101 11.95 5.72 2.77
CA ASP A 101 12.16 6.57 3.94
C ASP A 101 11.03 6.42 4.96
N LEU A 102 9.77 6.34 4.50
CA LEU A 102 8.64 6.03 5.37
C LEU A 102 8.80 4.63 6.02
N SER A 103 9.20 3.63 5.23
CA SER A 103 9.41 2.26 5.72
C SER A 103 10.50 2.21 6.79
N ARG A 104 11.60 2.95 6.59
CA ARG A 104 12.71 3.07 7.54
C ARG A 104 12.25 3.73 8.83
N LEU A 105 11.59 4.88 8.73
CA LEU A 105 11.04 5.61 9.87
C LEU A 105 10.10 4.74 10.72
N LEU A 106 9.20 3.97 10.08
CA LEU A 106 8.27 3.09 10.82
C LEU A 106 8.96 1.87 11.43
N TYR A 107 9.99 1.32 10.77
CA TYR A 107 10.82 0.26 11.32
C TYR A 107 11.59 0.75 12.55
N GLU A 108 12.30 1.88 12.45
CA GLU A 108 13.09 2.47 13.54
C GLU A 108 12.23 2.81 14.75
N LEU A 109 10.97 3.24 14.55
CA LEU A 109 10.00 3.50 15.61
C LEU A 109 9.72 2.29 16.51
N THR A 110 9.93 1.08 16.01
CA THR A 110 9.52 -0.17 16.68
C THR A 110 10.67 -1.16 16.90
N ALA A 111 11.84 -0.92 16.31
CA ALA A 111 12.96 -1.87 16.29
C ALA A 111 13.50 -2.26 17.69
N SER A 112 13.29 -1.44 18.72
CA SER A 112 13.72 -1.76 20.09
C SER A 112 12.80 -2.73 20.82
N ASP A 113 11.52 -2.79 20.43
CA ASP A 113 10.45 -3.42 21.23
C ASP A 113 9.73 -4.55 20.47
N VAL A 114 10.09 -4.76 19.21
CA VAL A 114 9.47 -5.73 18.28
C VAL A 114 10.55 -6.64 17.72
N GLU A 115 10.30 -7.93 17.71
CA GLU A 115 11.18 -8.91 17.09
C GLU A 115 10.99 -8.88 15.57
N TYR A 116 12.02 -8.46 14.82
CA TYR A 116 12.02 -8.52 13.36
C TYR A 116 12.82 -9.73 12.86
N VAL A 117 12.16 -10.61 12.12
CA VAL A 117 12.75 -11.80 11.50
C VAL A 117 12.80 -11.61 9.98
N PHE A 118 13.94 -11.14 9.47
CA PHE A 118 14.17 -10.96 8.04
C PHE A 118 14.64 -12.26 7.36
N GLY A 119 14.36 -12.38 6.07
CA GLY A 119 14.75 -13.53 5.25
C GLY A 119 13.91 -14.78 5.48
N ASP A 120 12.75 -14.68 6.13
CA ASP A 120 11.87 -15.81 6.43
C ASP A 120 10.41 -15.48 6.08
N TRP A 121 9.56 -16.50 5.96
CA TRP A 121 8.14 -16.30 5.66
C TRP A 121 7.30 -17.49 6.11
N ILE A 122 6.01 -17.24 6.31
CA ILE A 122 5.05 -18.26 6.71
C ILE A 122 4.81 -19.24 5.55
N THR A 123 4.86 -20.54 5.84
CA THR A 123 4.57 -21.63 4.91
C THR A 123 3.29 -22.39 5.24
N SER A 124 2.87 -22.42 6.51
CA SER A 124 1.58 -22.97 6.93
C SER A 124 1.01 -22.24 8.15
N LEU A 125 -0.32 -22.26 8.27
CA LEU A 125 -1.09 -21.76 9.42
C LEU A 125 -2.13 -22.80 9.81
N HIS A 126 -2.25 -23.09 11.10
CA HIS A 126 -3.33 -23.91 11.66
C HIS A 126 -3.92 -23.21 12.89
N ASP A 127 -5.16 -22.75 12.77
CA ASP A 127 -5.92 -22.14 13.86
C ASP A 127 -6.83 -23.20 14.50
N ASP A 128 -6.64 -23.46 15.79
CA ASP A 128 -7.45 -24.40 16.57
C ASP A 128 -8.53 -23.73 17.43
N GLY A 129 -8.65 -22.39 17.36
CA GLY A 129 -9.57 -21.60 18.16
C GLY A 129 -8.97 -21.04 19.45
N ASP A 130 -7.86 -21.58 19.95
CA ASP A 130 -7.12 -21.08 21.12
C ASP A 130 -5.86 -20.32 20.72
N GLY A 131 -5.30 -20.63 19.55
CA GLY A 131 -4.13 -19.97 18.98
C GLY A 131 -3.86 -20.46 17.56
N VAL A 132 -2.78 -19.96 16.97
CA VAL A 132 -2.38 -20.28 15.60
C VAL A 132 -0.99 -20.87 15.61
N ASP A 133 -0.87 -22.12 15.17
CA ASP A 133 0.40 -22.78 14.92
C ASP A 133 0.93 -22.35 13.55
N VAL A 134 2.16 -21.83 13.52
CA VAL A 134 2.79 -21.22 12.36
C VAL A 134 4.08 -21.96 12.03
N THR A 135 4.20 -22.42 10.79
CA THR A 135 5.46 -22.94 10.25
C THR A 135 6.09 -21.87 9.37
N PHE A 136 7.40 -21.71 9.49
CA PHE A 136 8.20 -20.81 8.67
C PHE A 136 8.98 -21.57 7.60
N ALA A 137 9.58 -20.86 6.66
CA ALA A 137 10.39 -21.46 5.60
C ALA A 137 11.77 -21.89 6.12
N HIS A 138 12.31 -21.14 7.07
CA HIS A 138 13.65 -21.36 7.61
C HIS A 138 13.66 -21.51 9.14
N GLY A 139 12.87 -20.71 9.85
CA GLY A 139 12.75 -20.77 11.31
C GLY A 139 11.98 -21.99 11.82
N ALA A 140 12.15 -22.28 13.12
CA ALA A 140 11.36 -23.29 13.81
C ALA A 140 9.89 -22.87 13.92
N PRO A 141 8.93 -23.82 13.88
CA PRO A 141 7.53 -23.51 14.10
C PRO A 141 7.28 -22.82 15.45
N ARG A 142 6.32 -21.89 15.49
CA ARG A 142 5.93 -21.13 16.69
C ARG A 142 4.42 -21.05 16.77
N ARG A 143 3.91 -20.79 17.99
CA ARG A 143 2.49 -20.55 18.23
C ARG A 143 2.26 -19.10 18.65
N PHE A 144 1.18 -18.51 18.16
CA PHE A 144 0.77 -17.13 18.46
C PHE A 144 -0.72 -17.06 18.78
N ASP A 145 -1.15 -16.04 19.52
CA ASP A 145 -2.59 -15.82 19.77
C ASP A 145 -3.31 -15.30 18.53
N PHE A 146 -2.62 -14.49 17.72
CA PHE A 146 -3.13 -13.92 16.48
C PHE A 146 -2.06 -13.84 15.40
N VAL A 147 -2.48 -13.98 14.12
CA VAL A 147 -1.61 -13.79 12.95
C VAL A 147 -2.22 -12.75 12.02
N ILE A 148 -1.43 -11.74 11.65
CA ILE A 148 -1.88 -10.63 10.82
C ILE A 148 -1.09 -10.59 9.52
N GLY A 149 -1.77 -10.71 8.39
CA GLY A 149 -1.16 -10.59 7.06
C GLY A 149 -1.02 -9.13 6.64
N ALA A 150 0.22 -8.63 6.61
CA ALA A 150 0.62 -7.30 6.11
C ALA A 150 1.60 -7.41 4.92
N ASP A 151 1.60 -8.55 4.24
CA ASP A 151 2.55 -9.02 3.22
C ASP A 151 2.14 -8.65 1.78
N GLY A 152 1.31 -7.61 1.67
CA GLY A 152 1.06 -6.87 0.43
C GLY A 152 0.24 -7.60 -0.63
N MET A 153 0.29 -7.07 -1.86
CA MET A 153 -0.54 -7.51 -2.99
C MET A 153 -0.44 -9.01 -3.26
N ARG A 154 0.74 -9.61 -3.10
CA ARG A 154 1.01 -11.04 -3.34
C ARG A 154 0.99 -11.89 -2.05
N SER A 155 0.31 -11.41 -1.01
CA SER A 155 0.18 -12.01 0.33
C SER A 155 0.20 -13.54 0.33
N GLY A 156 1.12 -14.11 1.11
CA GLY A 156 1.19 -15.53 1.43
C GLY A 156 0.10 -15.93 2.43
N VAL A 157 -0.13 -15.08 3.45
CA VAL A 157 -1.20 -15.32 4.45
C VAL A 157 -2.56 -15.42 3.78
N ARG A 158 -2.90 -14.49 2.87
CA ARG A 158 -4.15 -14.55 2.10
C ARG A 158 -4.25 -15.83 1.30
N ARG A 159 -3.15 -16.32 0.71
CA ARG A 159 -3.17 -17.57 -0.07
C ARG A 159 -3.44 -18.80 0.79
N LEU A 160 -2.95 -18.81 2.02
CA LEU A 160 -3.14 -19.91 2.97
C LEU A 160 -4.55 -19.95 3.53
N VAL A 161 -5.10 -18.79 3.90
CA VAL A 161 -6.40 -18.69 4.59
C VAL A 161 -7.58 -18.50 3.63
N PHE A 162 -7.35 -17.78 2.52
CA PHE A 162 -8.38 -17.45 1.54
C PHE A 162 -7.93 -17.73 0.09
N PRO A 163 -7.60 -18.98 -0.26
CA PRO A 163 -7.03 -19.35 -1.56
C PRO A 163 -7.88 -18.94 -2.77
N GLN A 164 -9.19 -18.76 -2.57
CA GLN A 164 -10.16 -18.30 -3.57
C GLN A 164 -10.03 -16.80 -3.93
N TYR A 165 -9.44 -15.98 -3.06
CA TYR A 165 -9.31 -14.53 -3.29
C TYR A 165 -7.91 -14.19 -3.80
N ARG A 166 -7.80 -14.02 -5.12
CA ARG A 166 -6.57 -13.65 -5.81
C ARG A 166 -6.63 -12.22 -6.34
N PRO A 167 -5.47 -11.54 -6.46
CA PRO A 167 -5.43 -10.23 -7.10
C PRO A 167 -5.95 -10.32 -8.54
N LYS A 168 -6.91 -9.45 -8.88
CA LYS A 168 -7.48 -9.34 -10.21
C LYS A 168 -6.64 -8.39 -11.04
N PHE A 169 -6.00 -8.92 -12.08
CA PHE A 169 -5.25 -8.17 -13.07
C PHE A 169 -6.12 -7.09 -13.75
N GLN A 170 -5.56 -5.89 -13.91
CA GLN A 170 -6.24 -4.71 -14.44
C GLN A 170 -5.81 -4.32 -15.87
N GLY A 171 -5.03 -5.18 -16.54
CA GLY A 171 -4.60 -4.98 -17.93
C GLY A 171 -3.32 -4.18 -18.12
N TYR A 172 -2.54 -3.97 -17.05
CA TYR A 172 -1.30 -3.17 -17.08
C TYR A 172 -0.24 -3.77 -16.17
N TYR A 173 1.01 -3.62 -16.56
CA TYR A 173 2.19 -3.86 -15.74
C TYR A 173 2.92 -2.56 -15.48
N PHE A 174 3.73 -2.54 -14.42
CA PHE A 174 4.64 -1.45 -14.13
C PHE A 174 5.98 -1.96 -13.62
N ALA A 175 7.02 -1.19 -13.88
CA ALA A 175 8.36 -1.41 -13.39
C ALA A 175 8.92 -0.14 -12.77
N ILE A 176 9.71 -0.30 -11.71
CA ILE A 176 10.36 0.79 -10.98
C ILE A 176 11.81 0.37 -10.74
N TRP A 177 12.75 1.28 -10.97
CA TRP A 177 14.17 1.06 -10.71
C TRP A 177 14.85 2.40 -10.39
N ASP A 178 16.02 2.34 -9.76
CA ASP A 178 16.80 3.55 -9.51
C ASP A 178 17.41 4.05 -10.82
N ALA A 179 17.15 5.31 -11.15
CA ALA A 179 17.71 5.96 -12.32
C ALA A 179 17.91 7.47 -12.06
N GLU A 180 18.91 8.04 -12.74
CA GLU A 180 19.07 9.49 -12.80
C GLU A 180 18.08 10.09 -13.80
N GLY A 181 17.49 11.24 -13.45
CA GLY A 181 16.63 12.02 -14.33
C GLY A 181 15.34 12.47 -13.65
N ASP A 182 14.50 13.18 -14.41
CA ASP A 182 13.21 13.66 -13.95
C ASP A 182 12.12 12.59 -14.16
N ASP A 183 11.79 11.85 -13.09
CA ASP A 183 10.71 10.86 -13.04
C ASP A 183 9.31 11.42 -13.35
N ARG A 184 9.16 12.75 -13.37
CA ARG A 184 7.93 13.46 -13.73
C ARG A 184 7.88 13.92 -15.19
N ASP A 185 8.96 13.78 -15.93
CA ASP A 185 9.00 14.00 -17.38
C ASP A 185 8.76 12.68 -18.14
N LEU A 186 7.50 12.46 -18.51
CA LEU A 186 7.00 11.17 -18.98
C LEU A 186 6.90 11.15 -20.49
N THR A 187 7.56 10.18 -21.11
CA THR A 187 7.34 9.82 -22.52
C THR A 187 6.14 8.88 -22.62
N CYS A 188 5.20 9.20 -23.51
CA CYS A 188 3.99 8.40 -23.70
C CYS A 188 3.73 8.03 -25.17
N SER A 189 3.22 6.81 -25.34
CA SER A 189 2.69 6.28 -26.59
C SER A 189 1.44 5.45 -26.26
N PRO A 190 0.64 5.01 -27.25
CA PRO A 190 -0.56 4.23 -26.97
C PRO A 190 -0.25 2.99 -26.12
N GLY A 191 -0.79 2.97 -24.89
CA GLY A 191 -0.62 1.88 -23.94
C GLY A 191 0.73 1.87 -23.22
N VAL A 192 1.60 2.87 -23.36
CA VAL A 192 2.90 2.93 -22.67
C VAL A 192 3.14 4.32 -22.09
N LEU A 193 3.66 4.35 -20.87
CA LEU A 193 4.10 5.55 -20.19
C LEU A 193 5.43 5.23 -19.48
N THR A 194 6.45 6.07 -19.66
CA THR A 194 7.76 5.84 -19.04
C THR A 194 8.47 7.15 -18.75
N SER A 195 9.28 7.15 -17.70
CA SER A 195 10.22 8.21 -17.33
C SER A 195 11.48 7.53 -16.77
N PRO A 196 12.58 8.27 -16.49
CA PRO A 196 13.70 7.70 -15.76
C PRO A 196 13.24 6.98 -14.49
N GLY A 197 13.59 5.69 -14.38
CA GLY A 197 13.27 4.87 -13.21
C GLY A 197 11.85 4.32 -13.16
N TRP A 198 11.02 4.55 -14.19
CA TRP A 198 9.62 4.16 -14.19
C TRP A 198 9.08 3.74 -15.56
N LEU A 199 8.31 2.66 -15.60
CA LEU A 199 7.61 2.18 -16.77
C LEU A 199 6.23 1.68 -16.38
N MET A 200 5.23 1.94 -17.22
CA MET A 200 3.95 1.28 -17.20
C MET A 200 3.50 0.97 -18.62
N TYR A 201 3.01 -0.24 -18.85
CA TYR A 201 2.49 -0.63 -20.16
C TYR A 201 1.24 -1.49 -20.05
N LYS A 202 0.38 -1.35 -21.05
CA LYS A 202 -0.83 -2.14 -21.23
C LYS A 202 -0.46 -3.50 -21.77
N SER A 203 -1.04 -4.56 -21.19
CA SER A 203 -0.88 -5.92 -21.70
C SER A 203 -2.18 -6.70 -21.55
N PRO A 204 -2.59 -7.48 -22.58
CA PRO A 204 -3.70 -8.42 -22.46
C PRO A 204 -3.27 -9.74 -21.78
N VAL A 205 -1.97 -9.99 -21.62
CA VAL A 205 -1.44 -11.23 -21.04
C VAL A 205 -1.48 -11.13 -19.51
N PRO A 206 -2.26 -11.98 -18.83
CA PRO A 206 -2.33 -11.96 -17.37
C PRO A 206 -1.05 -12.57 -16.74
N PRO A 207 -0.76 -12.26 -15.46
CA PRO A 207 0.52 -12.63 -14.84
C PRO A 207 0.80 -14.14 -14.79
N ASP A 208 -0.22 -14.97 -14.75
CA ASP A 208 -0.14 -16.43 -14.75
C ASP A 208 0.29 -17.02 -16.10
N LEU A 209 0.24 -16.22 -17.17
CA LEU A 209 0.67 -16.60 -18.52
C LEU A 209 1.93 -15.85 -18.97
N MET A 210 2.47 -14.96 -18.14
CA MET A 210 3.78 -14.36 -18.40
C MET A 210 4.85 -15.46 -18.21
N PRO A 211 5.78 -15.64 -19.17
CA PRO A 211 6.97 -16.46 -18.92
C PRO A 211 7.72 -15.89 -17.72
N ASP A 212 8.45 -16.72 -16.96
CA ASP A 212 9.28 -16.25 -15.84
C ASP A 212 10.20 -15.13 -16.33
N GLU A 213 9.78 -13.88 -16.10
CA GLU A 213 10.48 -12.71 -16.59
C GLU A 213 11.82 -12.64 -15.86
N VAL A 214 12.91 -12.56 -16.62
CA VAL A 214 14.22 -12.20 -16.08
C VAL A 214 14.17 -10.72 -15.74
N VAL A 215 13.52 -10.39 -14.62
CA VAL A 215 13.53 -9.04 -14.04
C VAL A 215 14.96 -8.78 -13.57
N ALA A 216 15.58 -7.74 -14.12
CA ALA A 216 16.92 -7.35 -13.73
C ALA A 216 17.00 -7.07 -12.22
N LYS A 217 18.15 -7.37 -11.62
CA LYS A 217 18.41 -7.03 -10.21
C LYS A 217 18.23 -5.52 -10.02
N GLY A 218 17.50 -5.14 -8.98
CA GLY A 218 17.18 -3.73 -8.70
C GLY A 218 15.94 -3.19 -9.41
N VAL A 219 15.27 -4.00 -10.24
CA VAL A 219 13.99 -3.65 -10.84
C VAL A 219 12.87 -4.27 -10.01
N TYR A 220 11.95 -3.44 -9.53
CA TYR A 220 10.66 -3.88 -9.03
C TYR A 220 9.71 -3.98 -10.21
N PHE A 221 9.09 -5.15 -10.42
CA PHE A 221 8.13 -5.37 -11.49
C PHE A 221 6.87 -6.03 -10.93
N ASP A 222 5.70 -5.49 -11.26
CA ASP A 222 4.42 -6.11 -10.91
C ASP A 222 3.29 -5.70 -11.85
N SER A 223 2.18 -6.41 -11.75
CA SER A 223 0.93 -6.08 -12.41
C SER A 223 0.13 -5.04 -11.61
N ILE A 224 -0.60 -4.18 -12.31
CA ILE A 224 -1.68 -3.41 -11.69
C ILE A 224 -2.80 -4.40 -11.36
N SER A 225 -3.08 -4.57 -10.08
CA SER A 225 -4.04 -5.53 -9.58
C SER A 225 -4.92 -4.95 -8.49
N GLN A 226 -6.08 -5.57 -8.29
CA GLN A 226 -6.99 -5.25 -7.19
C GLN A 226 -7.37 -6.50 -6.41
N VAL A 227 -7.40 -6.40 -5.09
CA VAL A 227 -7.91 -7.42 -4.18
C VAL A 227 -9.25 -6.94 -3.64
N ARG A 228 -10.30 -7.75 -3.84
CA ARG A 228 -11.64 -7.51 -3.27
C ARG A 228 -12.08 -8.76 -2.54
N MET A 229 -12.26 -8.62 -1.24
CA MET A 229 -12.66 -9.70 -0.35
C MET A 229 -13.93 -9.29 0.41
N PRO A 230 -14.91 -10.20 0.58
CA PRO A 230 -16.10 -9.93 1.38
C PRO A 230 -15.77 -9.87 2.88
N THR A 231 -14.78 -10.65 3.32
CA THR A 231 -14.20 -10.65 4.66
C THR A 231 -12.69 -10.82 4.53
N VAL A 232 -11.93 -10.24 5.46
CA VAL A 232 -10.46 -10.35 5.51
C VAL A 232 -9.98 -11.12 6.74
N SER A 233 -10.90 -11.69 7.51
CA SER A 233 -10.62 -12.39 8.77
C SER A 233 -11.22 -13.79 8.79
N SER A 234 -10.51 -14.71 9.42
CA SER A 234 -10.94 -16.08 9.66
C SER A 234 -10.32 -16.56 10.96
N GLY A 235 -11.17 -16.84 11.95
CA GLY A 235 -10.72 -17.17 13.30
C GLY A 235 -9.77 -16.09 13.86
N ARG A 236 -8.55 -16.49 14.20
CA ARG A 236 -7.48 -15.66 14.77
C ARG A 236 -6.53 -15.07 13.74
N VAL A 237 -6.87 -15.17 12.45
CA VAL A 237 -6.09 -14.60 11.34
C VAL A 237 -6.86 -13.48 10.64
N THR A 238 -6.21 -12.33 10.39
CA THR A 238 -6.79 -11.25 9.57
C THR A 238 -5.76 -10.59 8.64
N LEU A 239 -6.20 -9.78 7.69
CA LEU A 239 -5.35 -9.09 6.71
C LEU A 239 -5.51 -7.56 6.78
N ILE A 240 -4.40 -6.85 6.59
CA ILE A 240 -4.38 -5.39 6.54
C ILE A 240 -3.68 -4.84 5.30
N GLY A 241 -3.96 -3.58 4.97
CA GLY A 241 -3.37 -2.90 3.82
C GLY A 241 -3.58 -3.67 2.51
N ASP A 242 -2.55 -3.74 1.68
CA ASP A 242 -2.63 -4.36 0.36
C ASP A 242 -2.91 -5.88 0.39
N ALA A 243 -2.68 -6.55 1.53
CA ALA A 243 -2.99 -7.97 1.68
C ALA A 243 -4.50 -8.23 1.63
N GLY A 244 -5.32 -7.40 2.27
CA GLY A 244 -6.79 -7.54 2.26
C GLY A 244 -7.49 -6.63 1.25
N TYR A 245 -6.92 -5.45 0.97
CA TYR A 245 -7.59 -4.36 0.27
C TYR A 245 -6.79 -3.75 -0.89
N GLY A 246 -5.78 -4.48 -1.37
CA GLY A 246 -4.82 -3.96 -2.33
C GLY A 246 -5.44 -3.34 -3.59
N SER A 247 -4.93 -2.17 -3.96
CA SER A 247 -5.23 -1.50 -5.23
C SER A 247 -3.96 -0.82 -5.75
N THR A 248 -3.26 -1.50 -6.65
CA THR A 248 -1.98 -1.00 -7.18
C THR A 248 -2.16 0.33 -7.90
N LEU A 249 -1.26 1.28 -7.64
CA LEU A 249 -1.25 2.63 -8.23
C LEU A 249 -2.53 3.46 -8.00
N GLY A 250 -3.39 3.07 -7.06
CA GLY A 250 -4.57 3.87 -6.68
C GLY A 250 -4.27 5.11 -5.84
N GLY A 251 -2.99 5.37 -5.49
CA GLY A 251 -2.56 6.49 -4.66
C GLY A 251 -2.89 6.38 -3.16
N MET A 252 -3.84 5.52 -2.78
CA MET A 252 -4.39 5.48 -1.42
C MET A 252 -3.86 4.35 -0.52
N GLY A 253 -3.02 3.45 -1.04
CA GLY A 253 -2.59 2.24 -0.33
C GLY A 253 -1.83 2.52 0.98
N THR A 254 -0.95 3.52 0.99
CA THR A 254 -0.14 3.88 2.17
C THR A 254 -0.99 4.47 3.29
N GLY A 255 -1.91 5.38 2.95
CA GLY A 255 -2.87 5.94 3.89
C GLY A 255 -3.80 4.89 4.49
N LEU A 256 -4.35 4.01 3.64
CA LEU A 256 -5.14 2.87 4.08
C LEU A 256 -4.34 1.96 5.02
N ALA A 257 -3.08 1.67 4.71
CA ALA A 257 -2.22 0.83 5.55
C ALA A 257 -2.07 1.38 6.98
N VAL A 258 -1.78 2.68 7.14
CA VAL A 258 -1.62 3.28 8.48
C VAL A 258 -2.95 3.38 9.23
N VAL A 259 -4.05 3.70 8.54
CA VAL A 259 -5.39 3.77 9.14
C VAL A 259 -5.86 2.37 9.57
N SER A 260 -5.70 1.35 8.71
CA SER A 260 -6.01 -0.04 9.03
C SER A 260 -5.23 -0.54 10.23
N ALA A 261 -3.93 -0.21 10.33
CA ALA A 261 -3.09 -0.57 11.46
C ALA A 261 -3.60 0.02 12.79
N TYR A 262 -3.92 1.31 12.81
CA TYR A 262 -4.47 1.99 13.99
C TYR A 262 -5.81 1.36 14.43
N VAL A 263 -6.75 1.23 13.49
CA VAL A 263 -8.09 0.69 13.78
C VAL A 263 -8.00 -0.75 14.26
N LEU A 264 -7.25 -1.62 13.57
CA LEU A 264 -7.16 -3.03 13.95
C LEU A 264 -6.61 -3.19 15.39
N ALA A 265 -5.49 -2.55 15.69
CA ALA A 265 -4.89 -2.66 17.02
C ALA A 265 -5.79 -2.11 18.12
N GLY A 266 -6.49 -1.00 17.86
CA GLY A 266 -7.46 -0.41 18.78
C GLY A 266 -8.68 -1.31 19.01
N GLU A 267 -9.23 -1.90 17.95
CA GLU A 267 -10.33 -2.87 18.07
C GLU A 267 -9.90 -4.12 18.84
N MET A 268 -8.67 -4.60 18.63
CA MET A 268 -8.11 -5.72 19.39
C MET A 268 -7.96 -5.36 20.87
N ALA A 269 -7.49 -4.16 21.18
CA ALA A 269 -7.34 -3.67 22.56
C ALA A 269 -8.68 -3.54 23.29
N ALA A 270 -9.74 -3.13 22.57
CA ALA A 270 -11.09 -3.06 23.11
C ALA A 270 -11.72 -4.44 23.38
N GLY A 271 -11.14 -5.53 22.84
CA GLY A 271 -11.61 -6.90 23.04
C GLY A 271 -12.90 -7.25 22.29
N GLY A 272 -13.52 -8.37 22.64
CA GLY A 272 -14.71 -8.89 21.97
C GLY A 272 -14.43 -9.28 20.51
N ASP A 273 -15.42 -9.07 19.63
CA ASP A 273 -15.30 -9.38 18.19
C ASP A 273 -14.53 -8.27 17.43
N ALA A 274 -13.24 -8.16 17.73
CA ALA A 274 -12.36 -7.10 17.21
C ALA A 274 -12.27 -7.10 15.68
N PHE A 275 -12.13 -8.28 15.07
CA PHE A 275 -11.97 -8.40 13.62
C PHE A 275 -13.24 -8.04 12.85
N ALA A 276 -14.44 -8.39 13.35
CA ALA A 276 -15.67 -7.97 12.72
C ALA A 276 -15.85 -6.44 12.77
N ARG A 277 -15.50 -5.79 13.89
CA ARG A 277 -15.58 -4.33 14.02
C ARG A 277 -14.57 -3.62 13.13
N TYR A 278 -13.34 -4.13 13.07
CA TYR A 278 -12.33 -3.66 12.12
C TYR A 278 -12.85 -3.73 10.67
N GLU A 279 -13.43 -4.87 10.27
CA GLU A 279 -13.97 -5.04 8.92
C GLU A 279 -15.14 -4.11 8.61
N ALA A 280 -16.05 -3.95 9.57
CA ALA A 280 -17.21 -3.07 9.43
C ALA A 280 -16.80 -1.62 9.19
N LEU A 281 -15.73 -1.17 9.86
CA LEU A 281 -15.22 0.20 9.75
C LEU A 281 -14.32 0.39 8.51
N ILE A 282 -13.32 -0.47 8.33
CA ILE A 282 -12.32 -0.33 7.26
C ILE A 282 -12.84 -0.79 5.90
N GLY A 283 -13.72 -1.78 5.84
CA GLY A 283 -14.21 -2.35 4.58
C GLY A 283 -14.81 -1.31 3.61
N PRO A 284 -15.78 -0.47 4.04
CA PRO A 284 -16.35 0.59 3.20
C PRO A 284 -15.30 1.63 2.78
N TYR A 285 -14.46 2.08 3.71
CA TYR A 285 -13.40 3.06 3.48
C TYR A 285 -12.37 2.57 2.45
N ALA A 286 -11.91 1.33 2.61
CA ALA A 286 -11.00 0.69 1.69
C ALA A 286 -11.60 0.56 0.28
N ARG A 287 -12.85 0.08 0.16
CA ARG A 287 -13.54 -0.06 -1.13
C ARG A 287 -13.74 1.28 -1.85
N GLY A 288 -13.99 2.37 -1.12
CA GLY A 288 -14.09 3.72 -1.67
C GLY A 288 -12.77 4.26 -2.23
N SER A 289 -11.64 3.68 -1.81
CA SER A 289 -10.29 4.09 -2.20
C SER A 289 -9.71 3.28 -3.37
N GLN A 290 -10.40 2.24 -3.87
CA GLN A 290 -9.90 1.37 -4.94
C GLN A 290 -10.25 1.90 -6.33
N GLY A 291 -9.28 1.87 -7.26
CA GLY A 291 -9.45 2.34 -8.63
C GLY A 291 -8.45 1.73 -9.61
N ASN A 292 -8.70 1.88 -10.91
CA ASN A 292 -7.77 1.46 -11.96
C ASN A 292 -7.22 2.69 -12.70
N PRO A 293 -5.97 3.12 -12.42
CA PRO A 293 -5.39 4.30 -13.05
C PRO A 293 -4.88 4.03 -14.47
N GLY A 294 -4.70 2.78 -14.87
CA GLY A 294 -4.04 2.40 -16.13
C GLY A 294 -4.67 3.02 -17.38
N PRO A 295 -5.99 2.87 -17.62
CA PRO A 295 -6.68 3.46 -18.78
C PRO A 295 -6.58 4.98 -18.87
N PHE A 296 -6.39 5.65 -17.73
CA PHE A 296 -6.25 7.10 -17.63
C PHE A 296 -4.81 7.54 -17.88
N LEU A 297 -3.83 6.89 -17.25
CA LEU A 297 -2.42 7.23 -17.35
C LEU A 297 -1.80 6.81 -18.70
N ALA A 298 -2.06 5.58 -19.16
CA ALA A 298 -1.56 5.03 -20.42
C ALA A 298 -2.71 4.50 -21.32
N PRO A 299 -3.53 5.39 -21.91
CA PRO A 299 -4.59 4.98 -22.81
C PRO A 299 -4.04 4.16 -23.99
N GLY A 300 -4.70 3.04 -24.31
CA GLY A 300 -4.25 2.12 -25.38
C GLY A 300 -4.44 2.62 -26.81
N SER A 301 -4.96 3.83 -27.03
CA SER A 301 -5.23 4.38 -28.36
C SER A 301 -4.87 5.86 -28.46
N ARG A 302 -4.54 6.32 -29.67
CA ARG A 302 -4.24 7.74 -29.94
C ARG A 302 -5.42 8.65 -29.61
N LEU A 303 -6.65 8.20 -29.87
CA LEU A 303 -7.87 8.91 -29.50
C LEU A 303 -7.99 9.02 -27.97
N GLY A 304 -7.74 7.94 -27.23
CA GLY A 304 -7.75 7.95 -25.77
C GLY A 304 -6.72 8.91 -25.18
N MET A 305 -5.50 8.95 -25.75
CA MET A 305 -4.49 9.93 -25.38
C MET A 305 -4.96 11.37 -25.64
N TRP A 306 -5.56 11.63 -26.80
CA TRP A 306 -6.10 12.94 -27.11
C TRP A 306 -7.18 13.38 -26.11
N VAL A 307 -8.09 12.48 -25.72
CA VAL A 307 -9.11 12.77 -24.70
C VAL A 307 -8.47 13.12 -23.36
N ARG A 308 -7.52 12.32 -22.88
CA ARG A 308 -6.75 12.59 -21.64
C ARG A 308 -6.07 13.96 -21.70
N ASP A 309 -5.37 14.24 -22.80
CA ASP A 309 -4.62 15.48 -22.99
C ASP A 309 -5.56 16.70 -22.98
N ARG A 310 -6.73 16.61 -23.62
CA ARG A 310 -7.77 17.66 -23.57
C ARG A 310 -8.32 17.86 -22.16
N MET A 311 -8.56 16.79 -21.43
CA MET A 311 -9.05 16.86 -20.05
C MET A 311 -8.03 17.53 -19.13
N PHE A 312 -6.73 17.20 -19.25
CA PHE A 312 -5.67 17.89 -18.50
C PHE A 312 -5.58 19.39 -18.81
N ALA A 313 -5.78 19.77 -20.07
CA ALA A 313 -5.81 21.18 -20.46
C ALA A 313 -7.03 21.96 -19.90
N LEU A 314 -8.10 21.25 -19.51
CA LEU A 314 -9.32 21.83 -18.95
C LEU A 314 -9.31 21.85 -17.41
N LEU A 315 -8.63 20.91 -16.75
CA LEU A 315 -8.59 20.78 -15.29
C LEU A 315 -8.25 22.10 -14.55
N PRO A 316 -7.19 22.86 -14.91
CA PRO A 316 -6.86 24.13 -14.25
C PRO A 316 -7.94 25.21 -14.41
N LYS A 317 -8.81 25.09 -15.42
CA LYS A 317 -9.87 26.05 -15.74
C LYS A 317 -11.17 25.74 -15.01
N MET A 318 -11.23 24.63 -14.28
CA MET A 318 -12.39 24.19 -13.51
C MET A 318 -12.09 24.29 -12.00
N PRO A 319 -12.24 25.48 -11.40
CA PRO A 319 -11.87 25.71 -9.99
C PRO A 319 -12.65 24.85 -8.99
N MET A 320 -13.84 24.36 -9.37
CA MET A 320 -14.62 23.39 -8.57
C MET A 320 -14.00 21.99 -8.57
N PHE A 321 -13.30 21.58 -9.64
CA PHE A 321 -12.63 20.27 -9.74
C PHE A 321 -11.22 20.29 -9.13
N ALA A 322 -10.55 21.44 -9.09
CA ALA A 322 -9.34 21.64 -8.27
C ALA A 322 -9.60 21.46 -6.77
N ARG A 323 -10.88 21.50 -6.35
CA ARG A 323 -11.38 21.27 -4.99
C ARG A 323 -12.38 20.13 -4.91
N MET A 324 -12.53 19.29 -5.94
CA MET A 324 -13.29 18.04 -5.80
C MET A 324 -12.45 17.14 -4.90
N ASP A 325 -12.77 17.29 -3.64
CA ASP A 325 -12.03 16.85 -2.51
C ASP A 325 -11.97 15.33 -2.56
N LEU A 326 -10.77 14.78 -2.82
CA LEU A 326 -10.44 13.40 -2.47
C LEU A 326 -10.72 13.13 -0.97
N ARG A 327 -11.05 14.16 -0.15
CA ARG A 327 -11.64 14.02 1.19
C ARG A 327 -12.82 13.07 1.26
N ALA A 328 -13.67 12.97 0.23
CA ALA A 328 -14.76 11.99 0.24
C ALA A 328 -14.24 10.54 0.20
N ALA A 329 -13.13 10.28 -0.50
CA ALA A 329 -12.46 8.98 -0.54
C ALA A 329 -11.65 8.71 0.75
N THR A 330 -11.24 9.76 1.48
CA THR A 330 -10.56 9.63 2.78
C THR A 330 -11.51 9.76 3.98
N ALA A 331 -12.83 9.87 3.77
CA ALA A 331 -13.80 10.16 4.81
C ALA A 331 -14.03 8.93 5.70
N ILE A 332 -13.23 8.81 6.74
CA ILE A 332 -13.43 7.86 7.84
C ILE A 332 -13.38 8.63 9.15
N THR A 333 -14.35 8.36 10.02
CA THR A 333 -14.31 8.84 11.41
C THR A 333 -13.44 7.88 12.20
N LEU A 334 -12.28 8.34 12.65
CA LEU A 334 -11.37 7.52 13.46
C LEU A 334 -11.91 7.38 14.89
N PRO A 335 -12.01 6.16 15.43
CA PRO A 335 -12.35 5.96 16.83
C PRO A 335 -11.23 6.45 17.76
N GLU A 336 -11.60 6.83 18.99
CA GLU A 336 -10.66 7.02 20.09
C GLU A 336 -10.59 5.75 20.91
N TYR A 337 -9.41 5.15 20.99
CA TYR A 337 -9.17 3.96 21.79
C TYR A 337 -8.51 4.36 23.11
N ALA A 338 -8.96 3.75 24.21
CA ALA A 338 -8.34 3.97 25.51
C ALA A 338 -6.91 3.41 25.49
N THR A 339 -5.95 4.20 25.94
CA THR A 339 -4.59 3.72 26.16
C THR A 339 -4.55 2.84 27.41
N VAL A 340 -3.83 1.73 27.33
CA VAL A 340 -3.55 0.90 28.51
C VAL A 340 -2.68 1.74 29.44
N ARG A 341 -3.12 1.92 30.70
CA ARG A 341 -2.38 2.65 31.72
C ARG A 341 -1.12 1.93 32.16
#